data_AF-A0A101IGH2-F1
#
_entry.id   AF-A0A101IGH2-F1
#
_cell.length_a   1.000
_cell.length_b   1.000
_cell.length_c   1.000
_cell.angle_alpha   90.00
_cell.angle_beta   90.00
_cell.angle_gamma   90.00
#
_symmetry.space_group_name_H-M   'P 1'
#
loop_
_entity.id
_entity.type
_entity.pdbx_description
1 polymer ?
#
loop_
_entity_poly.entity_id
_entity_poly.type
_entity_poly.pdbx_seq_one_letter_code
_entity_poly.pdbx_strand_id
1 'polypeptide(L)'
;MKRLSFLLFYLVLTVCLFSSVQISRDLRAAYQVFEELLGLSPTYQLTLLQGTGQEHSRVRDFNGTYEVTIYTRDYSEYVSWHEMAHVFHLEYIYGLGYSPEEIPIWYHELVAVKAEQTKGRGLMMPSFRLGLFDFTGYKSTYPSSERLSTFYRAIRSFASFLGDKVALADLFKSITEEYLNSGDMEHAFSIVTGRSLRGWINRWRLFNFIPVMGYVLLVIMLVYFLAVRRERRWQEFVLDQDLIDQIRK
;
A
#
# COMPACT_ATOMS: atom_id res chain seq x y z
N MET A 1 39.38 -21.50 21.75
CA MET A 1 38.60 -21.92 20.57
C MET A 1 37.28 -22.62 20.92
N LYS A 2 37.26 -23.76 21.64
CA LYS A 2 36.02 -24.51 21.96
C LYS A 2 34.90 -23.68 22.63
N ARG A 3 35.23 -22.80 23.58
CA ARG A 3 34.25 -21.93 24.26
C ARG A 3 33.67 -20.83 23.36
N LEU A 4 34.48 -20.26 22.47
CA LEU A 4 34.04 -19.22 21.53
C LEU A 4 33.11 -19.80 20.45
N SER A 5 33.45 -20.99 19.93
CA SER A 5 32.60 -21.72 18.98
C SER A 5 31.27 -22.14 19.60
N PHE A 6 31.27 -22.54 20.88
CA PHE A 6 30.03 -22.87 21.61
C PHE A 6 29.16 -21.63 21.86
N LEU A 7 29.78 -20.49 22.18
CA LEU A 7 29.07 -19.21 22.34
C LEU A 7 28.47 -18.72 21.02
N LEU A 8 29.22 -18.84 19.92
CA LEU A 8 28.72 -18.52 18.58
C LEU A 8 27.59 -19.45 18.16
N PHE A 9 27.70 -20.75 18.44
CA PHE A 9 26.65 -21.72 18.18
C PHE A 9 25.38 -21.39 18.99
N TYR A 10 25.53 -21.07 20.28
CA TYR A 10 24.41 -20.70 21.14
C TYR A 10 23.76 -19.37 20.72
N LEU A 11 24.57 -18.40 20.30
CA LEU A 11 24.10 -17.12 19.76
C LEU A 11 23.31 -17.31 18.44
N VAL A 12 23.82 -18.12 17.51
CA VAL A 12 23.13 -18.44 16.26
C VAL A 12 21.85 -19.21 16.54
N LEU A 13 21.88 -20.20 17.43
CA LEU A 13 20.71 -20.99 17.81
C LEU A 13 19.63 -20.10 18.44
N THR A 14 20.01 -19.22 19.37
CA THR A 14 19.07 -18.28 19.99
C THR A 14 18.49 -17.32 18.97
N VAL A 15 19.29 -16.66 18.13
CA VAL A 15 18.79 -15.74 17.09
C VAL A 15 17.82 -16.44 16.12
N CYS A 16 18.11 -17.68 15.71
CA CYS A 16 17.22 -18.46 14.84
C CYS A 16 15.91 -18.91 15.52
N LEU A 17 15.96 -19.23 16.82
CA LEU A 17 14.76 -19.61 17.58
C LEU A 17 13.91 -18.39 17.95
N PHE A 18 14.52 -17.24 18.24
CA PHE A 18 13.80 -16.00 18.55
C PHE A 18 13.00 -15.48 17.35
N SER A 19 13.56 -15.55 16.13
CA SER A 19 12.84 -15.10 14.93
C SER A 19 11.63 -15.96 14.60
N SER A 20 11.73 -17.30 14.70
CA SER A 20 10.59 -18.19 14.44
C SER A 20 9.48 -18.07 15.49
N VAL A 21 9.85 -17.90 16.77
CA VAL A 21 8.89 -17.66 17.86
C VAL A 21 8.16 -16.33 17.67
N GLN A 22 8.88 -15.28 17.30
CA GLN A 22 8.30 -13.96 17.00
C GLN A 22 7.29 -14.04 15.83
N ILE A 23 7.68 -14.63 14.71
CA ILE A 23 6.80 -14.80 13.53
C ILE A 23 5.53 -15.57 13.92
N SER A 24 5.68 -16.68 14.64
CA SER A 24 4.54 -17.50 15.08
C SER A 24 3.60 -16.74 16.01
N ARG A 25 4.14 -15.89 16.90
CA ARG A 25 3.35 -15.05 17.79
C ARG A 25 2.56 -13.99 17.02
N ASP A 26 3.21 -13.33 16.06
CA ASP A 26 2.58 -12.26 15.28
C ASP A 26 1.49 -12.83 14.34
N LEU A 27 1.73 -13.99 13.73
CA LEU A 27 0.70 -14.73 12.97
C LEU A 27 -0.48 -15.12 13.85
N ARG A 28 -0.23 -15.63 15.06
CA ARG A 28 -1.31 -15.98 16.00
C ARG A 28 -2.12 -14.75 16.42
N ALA A 29 -1.46 -13.62 16.64
CA ALA A 29 -2.13 -12.36 16.97
C ALA A 29 -2.99 -11.85 15.80
N ALA A 30 -2.50 -11.93 14.56
CA ALA A 30 -3.26 -11.60 13.36
C ALA A 30 -4.47 -12.56 13.20
N TYR A 31 -4.22 -13.86 13.36
CA TYR A 31 -5.25 -14.90 13.27
C TYR A 31 -6.41 -14.65 14.23
N GLN A 32 -6.13 -14.40 15.51
CA GLN A 32 -7.17 -14.14 16.52
C GLN A 32 -8.04 -12.94 16.15
N VAL A 33 -7.44 -11.88 15.63
CA VAL A 33 -8.19 -10.68 15.23
C VAL A 33 -9.07 -10.93 14.01
N PHE A 34 -8.58 -11.68 13.01
CA PHE A 34 -9.41 -12.00 11.84
C PHE A 34 -10.46 -13.07 12.12
N GLU A 35 -10.19 -14.00 13.04
CA GLU A 35 -11.16 -14.97 13.55
C GLU A 35 -12.31 -14.24 14.24
N GLU A 36 -12.02 -13.27 15.11
CA GLU A 36 -13.06 -12.45 15.76
C GLU A 36 -13.83 -11.59 14.75
N LEU A 37 -13.12 -10.98 13.78
CA LEU A 37 -13.73 -10.11 12.77
C LEU A 37 -14.66 -10.86 11.82
N LEU A 38 -14.26 -12.06 11.41
CA LEU A 38 -14.91 -12.80 10.33
C LEU A 38 -15.79 -13.95 10.84
N GLY A 39 -15.51 -14.50 12.02
CA GLY A 39 -16.16 -15.68 12.55
C GLY A 39 -15.72 -16.97 11.84
N LEU A 40 -14.51 -16.97 11.26
CA LEU A 40 -13.93 -18.08 10.50
C LEU A 40 -12.72 -18.65 11.25
N SER A 41 -12.45 -19.94 11.04
CA SER A 41 -11.29 -20.62 11.65
C SER A 41 -10.50 -21.42 10.59
N PRO A 42 -9.88 -20.77 9.59
CA PRO A 42 -9.13 -21.44 8.53
C PRO A 42 -7.91 -22.17 9.08
N THR A 43 -7.55 -23.31 8.49
CA THR A 43 -6.35 -24.04 8.90
C THR A 43 -5.17 -23.62 8.02
N TYR A 44 -3.98 -23.38 8.59
CA TYR A 44 -2.81 -23.02 7.79
C TYR A 44 -1.55 -23.77 8.23
N GLN A 45 -0.65 -23.98 7.26
CA GLN A 45 0.71 -24.44 7.46
C GLN A 45 1.69 -23.31 7.17
N LEU A 46 2.61 -23.08 8.11
CA LEU A 46 3.67 -22.09 7.98
C LEU A 46 4.94 -22.72 7.41
N THR A 47 5.43 -22.17 6.31
CA THR A 47 6.73 -22.49 5.70
C THR A 47 7.68 -21.31 5.90
N LEU A 48 8.74 -21.49 6.69
CA LEU A 48 9.77 -20.46 6.90
C LEU A 48 10.96 -20.71 5.98
N LEU A 49 11.26 -19.76 5.10
CA LEU A 49 12.39 -19.83 4.18
C LEU A 49 13.51 -18.87 4.58
N GLN A 50 14.76 -19.31 4.43
CA GLN A 50 15.92 -18.45 4.56
C GLN A 50 16.21 -17.75 3.23
N GLY A 51 16.51 -16.45 3.27
CA GLY A 51 16.81 -15.64 2.09
C GLY A 51 15.83 -14.49 1.89
N THR A 52 15.82 -13.95 0.68
CA THR A 52 14.92 -12.89 0.23
C THR A 52 14.00 -13.45 -0.84
N GLY A 53 12.71 -13.15 -0.77
CA GLY A 53 11.73 -13.54 -1.79
C GLY A 53 10.44 -12.79 -1.56
N GLN A 54 9.38 -13.19 -2.27
CA GLN A 54 8.03 -12.64 -2.04
C GLN A 54 7.26 -13.62 -1.18
N GLU A 55 6.75 -13.12 -0.06
CA GLU A 55 5.79 -13.84 0.75
C GLU A 55 4.51 -14.07 -0.06
N HIS A 56 3.89 -15.22 0.17
CA HIS A 56 2.64 -15.57 -0.46
C HIS A 56 1.86 -16.54 0.41
N SER A 57 0.54 -16.38 0.39
CA SER A 57 -0.42 -17.31 0.94
C SER A 57 -1.18 -17.95 -0.21
N ARG A 58 -1.21 -19.28 -0.24
CA ARG A 58 -1.93 -20.03 -1.29
C ARG A 58 -2.73 -21.17 -0.69
N VAL A 59 -3.81 -21.54 -1.37
CA VAL A 59 -4.54 -22.76 -1.07
C VAL A 59 -3.61 -23.94 -1.33
N ARG A 60 -3.44 -24.80 -0.33
CA ARG A 60 -2.64 -26.01 -0.48
C ARG A 60 -3.48 -27.17 -0.95
N ASP A 61 -4.62 -27.37 -0.30
CA ASP A 61 -5.54 -28.48 -0.56
C ASP A 61 -7.00 -27.99 -0.55
N PHE A 62 -7.86 -28.61 -1.37
CA PHE A 62 -9.32 -28.34 -1.40
C PHE A 62 -10.04 -28.60 -0.06
N ASN A 63 -9.33 -29.14 0.93
CA ASN A 63 -9.81 -29.37 2.29
C ASN A 63 -9.62 -28.16 3.23
N GLY A 64 -9.33 -26.95 2.70
CA GLY A 64 -9.27 -25.71 3.49
C GLY A 64 -7.98 -25.53 4.31
N THR A 65 -6.87 -26.11 3.84
CA THR A 65 -5.54 -25.84 4.43
C THR A 65 -4.74 -24.91 3.53
N TYR A 66 -4.26 -23.79 4.10
CA TYR A 66 -3.48 -22.78 3.39
C TYR A 66 -1.98 -22.92 3.67
N GLU A 67 -1.14 -22.72 2.68
CA GLU A 67 0.31 -22.57 2.87
C GLU A 67 0.66 -21.09 2.96
N VAL A 68 1.31 -20.70 4.05
CA VAL A 68 1.85 -19.37 4.27
C VAL A 68 3.37 -19.44 4.21
N THR A 69 3.97 -18.80 3.22
CA THR A 69 5.43 -18.75 3.07
C THR A 69 5.98 -17.40 3.55
N ILE A 70 6.87 -17.42 4.55
CA ILE A 70 7.51 -16.21 5.08
C ILE A 70 9.04 -16.31 4.99
N TYR A 71 9.67 -15.28 4.44
CA TYR A 71 11.12 -15.14 4.42
C TYR A 71 11.63 -14.48 5.69
N THR A 72 12.56 -15.13 6.38
CA THR A 72 12.99 -14.69 7.73
C THR A 72 13.94 -13.49 7.74
N ARG A 73 14.60 -13.17 6.61
CA ARG A 73 15.66 -12.16 6.56
C ARG A 73 15.15 -10.73 6.68
N ASP A 74 14.02 -10.43 6.05
CA ASP A 74 13.42 -9.08 5.99
C ASP A 74 12.05 -9.04 6.67
N TYR A 75 11.82 -9.99 7.59
CA TYR A 75 10.54 -10.13 8.29
C TYR A 75 10.18 -8.88 9.10
N SER A 76 8.90 -8.52 9.04
CA SER A 76 8.26 -7.56 9.93
C SER A 76 6.89 -8.07 10.33
N GLU A 77 6.37 -7.64 11.48
CA GLU A 77 5.03 -8.04 11.94
C GLU A 77 3.93 -7.74 10.89
N TYR A 78 4.11 -6.69 10.07
CA TYR A 78 3.19 -6.34 8.98
C TYR A 78 3.02 -7.45 7.94
N VAL A 79 4.07 -8.25 7.70
CA VAL A 79 4.03 -9.40 6.78
C VAL A 79 3.07 -10.45 7.32
N SER A 80 3.15 -10.79 8.61
CA SER A 80 2.22 -11.76 9.22
C SER A 80 0.76 -11.31 9.12
N TRP A 81 0.50 -10.01 9.27
CA TRP A 81 -0.84 -9.44 9.13
C TRP A 81 -1.35 -9.47 7.69
N HIS A 82 -0.48 -9.16 6.74
CA HIS A 82 -0.78 -9.19 5.31
C HIS A 82 -1.09 -10.62 4.84
N GLU A 83 -0.21 -11.59 5.15
CA GLU A 83 -0.40 -12.98 4.77
C GLU A 83 -1.64 -13.61 5.43
N MET A 84 -1.85 -13.36 6.73
CA MET A 84 -3.03 -13.90 7.40
C MET A 84 -4.33 -13.28 6.86
N ALA A 85 -4.30 -12.01 6.45
CA ALA A 85 -5.45 -11.40 5.79
C ALA A 85 -5.77 -12.07 4.45
N HIS A 86 -4.75 -12.50 3.68
CA HIS A 86 -4.98 -13.32 2.50
C HIS A 86 -5.66 -14.64 2.86
N VAL A 87 -5.13 -15.40 3.81
CA VAL A 87 -5.72 -16.68 4.25
C VAL A 87 -7.21 -16.54 4.57
N PHE A 88 -7.56 -15.54 5.39
CA PHE A 88 -8.94 -15.31 5.79
C PHE A 88 -9.83 -14.79 4.65
N HIS A 89 -9.29 -13.98 3.73
CA HIS A 89 -10.07 -13.49 2.59
C HIS A 89 -10.36 -14.62 1.61
N LEU A 90 -9.39 -15.49 1.35
CA LEU A 90 -9.56 -16.69 0.54
C LEU A 90 -10.60 -17.63 1.16
N GLU A 91 -10.49 -17.91 2.47
CA GLU A 91 -11.46 -18.74 3.20
C GLU A 91 -12.87 -18.15 3.14
N TYR A 92 -12.98 -16.83 3.29
CA TYR A 92 -14.26 -16.15 3.19
C TYR A 92 -14.92 -16.34 1.81
N ILE A 93 -14.15 -16.15 0.73
CA ILE A 93 -14.65 -16.30 -0.64
C ILE A 93 -15.06 -17.76 -0.92
N TYR A 94 -14.26 -18.74 -0.50
CA TYR A 94 -14.64 -20.15 -0.61
C TYR A 94 -15.89 -20.49 0.21
N GLY A 95 -16.02 -19.92 1.41
CA GLY A 95 -17.21 -20.07 2.24
C GLY A 95 -18.49 -19.55 1.58
N LEU A 96 -18.37 -18.57 0.67
CA LEU A 96 -19.47 -18.09 -0.17
C LEU A 96 -19.72 -18.94 -1.42
N GLY A 97 -18.87 -19.95 -1.69
CA GLY A 97 -19.00 -20.85 -2.84
C GLY A 97 -18.35 -20.35 -4.13
N TYR A 98 -17.47 -19.35 -4.05
CA TYR A 98 -16.79 -18.74 -5.20
C TYR A 98 -15.30 -19.10 -5.23
N SER A 99 -14.68 -18.97 -6.41
CA SER A 99 -13.22 -19.09 -6.54
C SER A 99 -12.56 -17.74 -6.24
N PRO A 100 -11.46 -17.71 -5.47
CA PRO A 100 -10.69 -16.48 -5.25
C PRO A 100 -10.24 -15.78 -6.53
N GLU A 101 -9.98 -16.52 -7.61
CA GLU A 101 -9.59 -15.97 -8.91
C GLU A 101 -10.66 -15.10 -9.58
N GLU A 102 -11.91 -15.16 -9.09
CA GLU A 102 -13.00 -14.28 -9.53
C GLU A 102 -12.82 -12.85 -9.01
N ILE A 103 -12.12 -12.70 -7.88
CA ILE A 103 -11.78 -11.42 -7.28
C ILE A 103 -10.50 -10.87 -7.93
N PRO A 104 -10.46 -9.57 -8.31
CA PRO A 104 -9.27 -8.97 -8.87
C PRO A 104 -8.07 -9.03 -7.91
N ILE A 105 -6.89 -9.37 -8.41
CA ILE A 105 -5.63 -9.42 -7.64
C ILE A 105 -5.41 -8.13 -6.85
N TRP A 106 -5.58 -6.97 -7.48
CA TRP A 106 -5.39 -5.69 -6.79
C TRP A 106 -6.29 -5.51 -5.56
N TYR A 107 -7.46 -6.16 -5.55
CA TYR A 107 -8.42 -6.07 -4.46
C TYR A 107 -8.03 -6.97 -3.28
N HIS A 108 -7.58 -8.21 -3.54
CA HIS A 108 -6.96 -9.04 -2.51
C HIS A 108 -5.81 -8.32 -1.81
N GLU A 109 -4.95 -7.69 -2.61
CA GLU A 109 -3.82 -6.91 -2.12
C GLU A 109 -4.27 -5.68 -1.33
N LEU A 110 -5.36 -5.01 -1.75
CA LEU A 110 -5.93 -3.91 -0.99
C LEU A 110 -6.43 -4.36 0.39
N VAL A 111 -7.12 -5.49 0.47
CA VAL A 111 -7.60 -6.06 1.75
C VAL A 111 -6.41 -6.39 2.66
N ALA A 112 -5.40 -7.10 2.14
CA ALA A 112 -4.23 -7.51 2.92
C ALA A 112 -3.37 -6.32 3.38
N VAL A 113 -3.19 -5.32 2.51
CA VAL A 113 -2.51 -4.06 2.87
C VAL A 113 -3.33 -3.24 3.87
N LYS A 114 -4.65 -3.25 3.79
CA LYS A 114 -5.48 -2.57 4.80
C LYS A 114 -5.34 -3.23 6.17
N ALA A 115 -5.31 -4.55 6.21
CA ALA A 115 -5.03 -5.34 7.40
C ALA A 115 -3.66 -4.98 8.02
N GLU A 116 -2.60 -4.89 7.21
CA GLU A 116 -1.25 -4.52 7.67
C GLU A 116 -1.24 -3.16 8.39
N GLN A 117 -2.08 -2.21 7.94
CA GLN A 117 -2.13 -0.85 8.47
C GLN A 117 -2.74 -0.75 9.87
N THR A 118 -3.51 -1.76 10.30
CA THR A 118 -4.04 -1.82 11.68
C THR A 118 -2.94 -1.88 12.73
N LYS A 119 -1.71 -2.25 12.34
CA LYS A 119 -0.51 -2.22 13.20
C LYS A 119 0.26 -0.90 13.20
N GLY A 120 -0.30 0.15 12.62
CA GLY A 120 0.32 1.46 12.65
C GLY A 120 1.47 1.63 11.66
N ARG A 121 1.48 0.83 10.57
CA ARG A 121 2.36 1.11 9.43
C ARG A 121 1.99 2.49 8.89
N GLY A 122 2.85 3.47 9.19
CA GLY A 122 2.50 4.89 9.16
C GLY A 122 2.05 5.42 7.80
N LEU A 123 1.40 6.60 7.84
CA LEU A 123 1.05 7.39 6.66
C LEU A 123 2.27 7.57 5.76
N MET A 124 2.26 6.88 4.62
CA MET A 124 3.24 7.14 3.58
C MET A 124 2.75 8.33 2.76
N MET A 125 3.45 9.46 2.82
CA MET A 125 3.23 10.55 1.87
C MET A 125 3.54 10.03 0.46
N PRO A 126 2.54 9.88 -0.42
CA PRO A 126 2.75 9.21 -1.68
C PRO A 126 3.53 10.13 -2.61
N SER A 127 4.41 9.56 -3.43
CA SER A 127 4.99 10.35 -4.52
C SER A 127 3.90 10.60 -5.57
N PHE A 128 3.96 11.76 -6.24
CA PHE A 128 3.06 12.11 -7.34
C PHE A 128 2.88 10.99 -8.38
N ARG A 129 3.97 10.26 -8.68
CA ARG A 129 3.97 9.14 -9.63
C ARG A 129 3.03 8.01 -9.21
N LEU A 130 2.84 7.79 -7.91
CA LEU A 130 1.93 6.76 -7.41
C LEU A 130 0.47 7.11 -7.68
N GLY A 131 0.07 8.38 -7.56
CA GLY A 131 -1.31 8.80 -7.87
C GLY A 131 -1.70 8.58 -9.33
N LEU A 132 -0.73 8.64 -10.25
CA LEU A 132 -0.95 8.38 -11.67
C LEU A 132 -0.95 6.88 -12.02
N PHE A 133 -0.50 6.02 -11.12
CA PHE A 133 -0.43 4.60 -11.38
C PHE A 133 -1.82 3.98 -11.29
N ASP A 134 -2.25 3.31 -12.37
CA ASP A 134 -3.48 2.53 -12.37
C ASP A 134 -3.21 1.11 -11.87
N PHE A 135 -3.39 0.90 -10.57
CA PHE A 135 -3.31 -0.43 -9.96
C PHE A 135 -4.56 -1.28 -10.19
N THR A 136 -5.70 -0.68 -10.57
CA THR A 136 -6.97 -1.40 -10.75
C THR A 136 -7.04 -2.22 -12.03
N GLY A 137 -6.11 -1.97 -12.96
CA GLY A 137 -5.95 -2.76 -14.18
C GLY A 137 -5.44 -4.19 -13.96
N TYR A 138 -4.89 -4.52 -12.79
CA TYR A 138 -4.33 -5.85 -12.49
C TYR A 138 -5.41 -6.78 -11.94
N LYS A 139 -6.21 -7.35 -12.84
CA LYS A 139 -7.31 -8.27 -12.49
C LYS A 139 -6.84 -9.69 -12.23
N SER A 140 -6.20 -10.32 -13.21
CA SER A 140 -5.83 -11.75 -13.17
C SER A 140 -4.33 -12.00 -13.30
N THR A 141 -3.51 -10.96 -13.48
CA THR A 141 -2.07 -11.10 -13.59
C THR A 141 -1.38 -9.99 -12.82
N TYR A 142 -0.38 -10.34 -12.02
CA TYR A 142 0.49 -9.37 -11.36
C TYR A 142 1.29 -8.54 -12.38
N PRO A 143 1.68 -7.30 -12.03
CA PRO A 143 2.61 -6.53 -12.85
C PRO A 143 3.95 -7.25 -13.06
N SER A 144 4.66 -6.86 -14.12
CA SER A 144 6.06 -7.24 -14.32
C SER A 144 6.93 -6.79 -13.14
N SER A 145 8.08 -7.45 -12.95
CA SER A 145 9.04 -7.17 -11.87
C SER A 145 9.39 -5.69 -11.74
N GLU A 146 9.56 -4.98 -12.85
CA GLU A 146 9.85 -3.53 -12.89
C GLU A 146 8.74 -2.66 -12.30
N ARG A 147 7.47 -3.08 -12.43
CA ARG A 147 6.29 -2.33 -11.99
C ARG A 147 5.74 -2.81 -10.64
N LEU A 148 6.16 -3.97 -10.18
CA LEU A 148 5.69 -4.62 -8.96
C LEU A 148 5.83 -3.75 -7.72
N SER A 149 7.00 -3.13 -7.53
CA SER A 149 7.20 -2.19 -6.41
C SER A 149 6.24 -1.00 -6.47
N THR A 150 5.96 -0.48 -7.67
CA THR A 150 5.05 0.66 -7.85
C THR A 150 3.60 0.27 -7.56
N PHE A 151 3.19 -0.93 -7.96
CA PHE A 151 1.88 -1.51 -7.67
C PHE A 151 1.61 -1.60 -6.16
N TYR A 152 2.49 -2.27 -5.40
CA TYR A 152 2.34 -2.38 -3.95
C TYR A 152 2.35 -1.01 -3.26
N ARG A 153 3.20 -0.08 -3.71
CA ARG A 153 3.24 1.29 -3.17
C ARG A 153 1.96 2.08 -3.48
N ALA A 154 1.36 1.89 -4.65
CA ALA A 154 0.11 2.54 -5.02
C ALA A 154 -1.06 2.00 -4.19
N ILE A 155 -1.16 0.67 -4.03
CA ILE A 155 -2.18 0.03 -3.18
C ILE A 155 -2.03 0.47 -1.73
N ARG A 156 -0.81 0.46 -1.18
CA ARG A 156 -0.53 0.97 0.18
C ARG A 156 -0.96 2.42 0.35
N SER A 157 -0.60 3.27 -0.60
CA SER A 157 -1.01 4.67 -0.60
C SER A 157 -2.54 4.81 -0.64
N PHE A 158 -3.23 4.03 -1.47
CA PHE A 158 -4.68 4.05 -1.58
C PHE A 158 -5.35 3.55 -0.28
N ALA A 159 -4.89 2.43 0.29
CA ALA A 159 -5.36 1.89 1.56
C ALA A 159 -5.20 2.89 2.72
N SER A 160 -4.06 3.59 2.78
CA SER A 160 -3.81 4.65 3.76
C SER A 160 -4.79 5.80 3.58
N PHE A 161 -5.07 6.18 2.33
CA PHE A 161 -6.04 7.23 2.02
C PHE A 161 -7.48 6.83 2.39
N LEU A 162 -7.88 5.58 2.17
CA LEU A 162 -9.15 5.06 2.66
C LEU A 162 -9.21 5.25 4.18
N GLY A 163 -8.14 4.88 4.90
CA GLY A 163 -8.04 5.14 6.36
C GLY A 163 -9.29 4.65 7.09
N ASP A 164 -9.79 5.41 8.05
CA ASP A 164 -11.01 5.03 8.79
C ASP A 164 -12.31 5.30 8.02
N LYS A 165 -12.23 5.79 6.77
CA LYS A 165 -13.40 6.08 5.94
C LYS A 165 -14.05 4.82 5.36
N VAL A 166 -13.30 3.72 5.30
CA VAL A 166 -13.78 2.40 4.89
C VAL A 166 -13.24 1.39 5.89
N ALA A 167 -14.15 0.72 6.60
CA ALA A 167 -13.78 -0.26 7.60
C ALA A 167 -13.11 -1.48 6.95
N LEU A 168 -12.21 -2.13 7.68
CA LEU A 168 -11.59 -3.37 7.20
C LEU A 168 -12.65 -4.46 6.98
N ALA A 169 -13.66 -4.53 7.86
CA ALA A 169 -14.79 -5.45 7.73
C ALA A 169 -15.53 -5.29 6.39
N ASP A 170 -15.75 -4.04 5.95
CA ASP A 170 -16.45 -3.76 4.69
C ASP A 170 -15.65 -4.21 3.48
N LEU A 171 -14.32 -4.10 3.53
CA LEU A 171 -13.45 -4.60 2.46
C LEU A 171 -13.43 -6.13 2.44
N PHE A 172 -13.37 -6.79 3.59
CA PHE A 172 -13.42 -8.26 3.62
C PHE A 172 -14.78 -8.80 3.16
N LYS A 173 -15.87 -8.25 3.71
CA LYS A 173 -17.22 -8.80 3.61
C LYS A 173 -18.05 -8.08 2.57
N SER A 174 -18.56 -6.90 2.93
CA SER A 174 -19.60 -6.17 2.21
C SER A 174 -19.24 -5.93 0.73
N ILE A 175 -18.04 -5.40 0.45
CA ILE A 175 -17.62 -5.10 -0.93
C ILE A 175 -17.29 -6.38 -1.70
N THR A 176 -16.72 -7.39 -1.05
CA THR A 176 -16.45 -8.69 -1.68
C THR A 176 -17.75 -9.35 -2.13
N GLU A 177 -18.75 -9.42 -1.24
CA GLU A 177 -20.06 -10.00 -1.55
C GLU A 177 -20.77 -9.25 -2.67
N GLU A 178 -20.83 -7.92 -2.60
CA GLU A 178 -21.47 -7.12 -3.65
C GLU A 178 -20.76 -7.24 -5.00
N TYR A 179 -19.44 -7.37 -4.99
CA TYR A 179 -18.71 -7.65 -6.23
C TYR A 179 -18.99 -9.05 -6.76
N LEU A 180 -19.01 -10.09 -5.92
CA LEU A 180 -19.34 -11.46 -6.36
C LEU A 180 -20.75 -11.56 -6.94
N ASN A 181 -21.69 -10.76 -6.41
CA ASN A 181 -23.07 -10.70 -6.91
C ASN A 181 -23.19 -9.92 -8.23
N SER A 182 -22.47 -8.79 -8.37
CA SER A 182 -22.65 -7.86 -9.50
C SER A 182 -21.62 -7.99 -10.62
N GLY A 183 -20.44 -8.53 -10.33
CA GLY A 183 -19.27 -8.52 -11.20
C GLY A 183 -18.65 -7.13 -11.41
N ASP A 184 -19.09 -6.09 -10.68
CA ASP A 184 -18.67 -4.70 -10.89
C ASP A 184 -18.17 -4.04 -9.60
N MET A 185 -16.85 -3.80 -9.53
CA MET A 185 -16.22 -3.12 -8.40
C MET A 185 -16.66 -1.64 -8.26
N GLU A 186 -17.04 -0.97 -9.34
CA GLU A 186 -17.58 0.40 -9.23
C GLU A 186 -18.93 0.38 -8.50
N HIS A 187 -19.78 -0.59 -8.84
CA HIS A 187 -21.06 -0.81 -8.19
C HIS A 187 -20.88 -1.23 -6.73
N ALA A 188 -20.06 -2.24 -6.45
CA ALA A 188 -19.82 -2.75 -5.10
C ALA A 188 -19.35 -1.65 -4.13
N PHE A 189 -18.35 -0.84 -4.53
CA PHE A 189 -17.92 0.31 -3.73
C PHE A 189 -19.04 1.34 -3.56
N SER A 190 -19.84 1.60 -4.60
CA SER A 190 -20.92 2.57 -4.55
C SER A 190 -22.01 2.15 -3.56
N ILE A 191 -22.38 0.87 -3.52
CA ILE A 191 -23.40 0.34 -2.60
C ILE A 191 -22.91 0.42 -1.15
N VAL A 192 -21.70 -0.08 -0.87
CA VAL A 192 -21.21 -0.19 0.50
C VAL A 192 -20.76 1.15 1.07
N THR A 193 -20.10 1.99 0.27
CA THR A 193 -19.45 3.22 0.77
C THR A 193 -20.19 4.50 0.37
N GLY A 194 -21.28 4.39 -0.41
CA GLY A 194 -21.99 5.55 -0.98
C GLY A 194 -21.19 6.30 -2.06
N ARG A 195 -20.07 5.74 -2.53
CA ARG A 195 -19.19 6.35 -3.54
C ARG A 195 -18.55 5.28 -4.40
N SER A 196 -18.60 5.46 -5.72
CA SER A 196 -17.95 4.53 -6.65
C SER A 196 -16.43 4.46 -6.44
N LEU A 197 -15.83 3.35 -6.87
CA LEU A 197 -14.38 3.14 -6.83
C LEU A 197 -13.62 4.29 -7.52
N ARG A 198 -14.03 4.71 -8.71
CA ARG A 198 -13.47 5.87 -9.43
C ARG A 198 -13.58 7.15 -8.61
N GLY A 199 -14.68 7.34 -7.90
CA GLY A 199 -14.88 8.47 -7.00
C GLY A 199 -13.86 8.49 -5.86
N TRP A 200 -13.53 7.34 -5.29
CA TRP A 200 -12.46 7.21 -4.28
C TRP A 200 -11.08 7.43 -4.89
N ILE A 201 -10.78 6.81 -6.03
CA ILE A 201 -9.49 6.95 -6.73
C ILE A 201 -9.23 8.41 -7.12
N ASN A 202 -10.24 9.14 -7.62
CA ASN A 202 -10.06 10.54 -8.00
C ASN A 202 -9.77 11.43 -6.79
N ARG A 203 -10.38 11.18 -5.63
CA ARG A 203 -10.07 11.91 -4.39
C ARG A 203 -8.70 11.57 -3.86
N TRP A 204 -8.32 10.29 -3.89
CA TRP A 204 -6.98 9.83 -3.53
C TRP A 204 -5.92 10.51 -4.41
N ARG A 205 -6.15 10.54 -5.72
CA ARG A 205 -5.33 11.26 -6.69
C ARG A 205 -5.20 12.72 -6.30
N LEU A 206 -6.31 13.43 -6.10
CA LEU A 206 -6.30 14.84 -5.70
C LEU A 206 -5.49 15.06 -4.42
N PHE A 207 -5.64 14.19 -3.42
CA PHE A 207 -4.86 14.25 -2.18
C PHE A 207 -3.35 14.13 -2.45
N ASN A 208 -2.94 13.24 -3.35
CA ASN A 208 -1.55 13.10 -3.79
C ASN A 208 -1.01 14.29 -4.59
N PHE A 209 -1.88 15.07 -5.23
CA PHE A 209 -1.49 16.28 -5.97
C PHE A 209 -1.28 17.49 -5.06
N ILE A 210 -1.84 17.54 -3.84
CA ILE A 210 -1.76 18.70 -2.94
C ILE A 210 -0.31 19.20 -2.74
N PRO A 211 0.69 18.35 -2.43
CA PRO A 211 2.06 18.80 -2.24
C PRO A 211 2.66 19.45 -3.49
N VAL A 212 2.34 18.93 -4.68
CA VAL A 212 2.82 19.45 -5.96
C VAL A 212 2.15 20.78 -6.29
N MET A 213 0.85 20.91 -6.02
CA MET A 213 0.14 22.19 -6.19
C MET A 213 0.74 23.28 -5.30
N GLY A 214 1.08 22.96 -4.04
CA GLY A 214 1.77 23.90 -3.16
C GLY A 214 3.13 24.34 -3.70
N TYR A 215 3.92 23.41 -4.23
CA TYR A 215 5.20 23.72 -4.87
C TYR A 215 5.03 24.60 -6.12
N VAL A 216 4.09 24.26 -7.00
CA VAL A 216 3.82 25.04 -8.22
C VAL A 216 3.38 26.45 -7.88
N LEU A 217 2.49 26.63 -6.90
CA LEU A 217 2.07 27.95 -6.42
C LEU A 217 3.26 28.75 -5.87
N LEU A 218 4.14 28.12 -5.08
CA LEU A 218 5.35 28.76 -4.56
C LEU A 218 6.27 29.22 -5.71
N VAL A 219 6.48 28.38 -6.71
CA VAL A 219 7.30 28.71 -7.90
C VAL A 219 6.66 29.87 -8.68
N ILE A 220 5.35 29.84 -8.92
CA ILE A 220 4.63 30.92 -9.59
C ILE A 220 4.79 32.24 -8.81
N MET A 221 4.62 32.20 -7.48
CA MET A 221 4.84 33.38 -6.63
C MET A 221 6.27 33.91 -6.75
N LEU A 222 7.28 33.04 -6.67
CA LEU A 222 8.68 33.43 -6.81
C LEU A 222 8.97 34.06 -8.18
N VAL A 223 8.49 33.46 -9.26
CA VAL A 223 8.64 34.00 -10.62
C VAL A 223 7.95 35.36 -10.74
N TYR A 224 6.73 35.49 -10.21
CA TYR A 224 6.00 36.75 -10.18
C TYR A 224 6.78 37.83 -9.41
N PHE A 225 7.28 37.53 -8.20
CA PHE A 225 8.10 38.47 -7.42
C PHE A 225 9.39 38.88 -8.15
N LEU A 226 10.06 37.95 -8.82
CA LEU A 226 11.26 38.24 -9.60
C LEU A 226 10.95 39.11 -10.82
N ALA A 227 9.83 38.87 -11.51
CA ALA A 227 9.38 39.67 -12.64
C ALA A 227 9.04 41.11 -12.21
N VAL A 228 8.25 41.27 -11.15
CA VAL A 228 7.91 42.59 -10.57
C VAL A 228 9.16 43.33 -10.08
N ARG A 229 10.09 42.63 -9.42
CA ARG A 229 11.36 43.24 -8.96
C ARG A 229 12.28 43.61 -10.11
N ARG A 230 12.26 42.87 -11.22
CA ARG A 230 12.98 43.25 -12.45
C ARG A 230 12.40 44.54 -13.00
N GLU A 231 11.08 44.63 -13.15
CA GLU A 231 10.41 45.81 -13.68
C GLU A 231 10.69 47.08 -12.85
N ARG A 232 10.63 46.99 -11.51
CA ARG A 232 11.01 48.10 -10.62
C ARG A 232 12.46 48.55 -10.81
N ARG A 233 13.40 47.61 -10.98
CA ARG A 233 14.80 47.96 -11.27
C ARG A 233 14.99 48.70 -12.60
N TRP A 234 14.21 48.38 -13.62
CA TRP A 234 14.29 49.09 -14.91
C TRP A 234 13.65 50.49 -14.85
N GLN A 235 12.69 50.73 -13.96
CA GLN A 235 12.14 52.06 -13.72
C GLN A 235 13.11 53.02 -13.01
N GLU A 236 14.08 52.50 -12.26
CA GLU A 236 15.16 53.29 -11.65
C GLU A 236 16.22 53.74 -12.66
N PHE A 237 16.33 53.06 -13.81
CA PHE A 237 17.11 53.52 -14.95
C PHE A 237 16.26 54.48 -15.80
N VAL A 238 15.97 55.66 -15.27
CA VAL A 238 15.54 56.78 -16.10
C VAL A 238 16.74 57.13 -16.98
N LEU A 239 16.63 56.89 -18.29
CA LEU A 239 17.66 57.31 -19.24
C LEU A 239 17.88 58.81 -19.08
N ASP A 240 19.10 59.18 -18.68
CA ASP A 240 19.51 60.56 -18.53
C ASP A 240 19.44 61.26 -19.90
N GLN A 241 18.46 62.16 -20.06
CA GLN A 241 18.23 62.89 -21.30
C GLN A 241 19.43 63.77 -21.66
N ASP A 242 20.16 64.29 -20.68
CA ASP A 242 21.35 65.11 -20.91
C ASP A 242 22.49 64.27 -21.52
N LEU A 243 22.59 62.99 -21.15
CA LEU A 243 23.56 62.05 -21.73
C LEU A 243 23.20 61.71 -23.19
N ILE A 244 21.91 61.60 -23.52
CA ILE A 244 21.42 61.37 -24.89
C ILE A 244 21.70 62.59 -25.77
N ASP A 245 21.48 63.80 -25.26
CA ASP A 245 21.68 65.05 -25.99
C ASP A 245 23.15 65.39 -26.21
N GLN A 246 24.05 64.93 -25.33
CA GLN A 246 25.51 65.03 -25.54
C GLN A 246 26.03 64.08 -26.63
N ILE A 247 25.44 62.89 -26.79
CA ILE A 247 25.83 61.91 -27.82
C ILE A 247 25.27 62.30 -29.20
N ARG A 248 24.22 63.13 -29.27
CA ARG A 248 23.61 63.62 -30.52
C ARG A 248 24.33 64.82 -31.16
N LYS A 249 25.32 65.42 -30.49
CA LYS A 249 26.17 66.48 -31.05
C LYS A 249 27.45 65.90 -31.63
#